data_AF-A0A7Y2MMI1-F1
#
_entry.id   AF-A0A7Y2MMI1-F1
#
_cell.length_a   1.000
_cell.length_b   1.000
_cell.length_c   1.000
_cell.angle_alpha   90.00
_cell.angle_beta   90.00
_cell.angle_gamma   90.00
#
_symmetry.space_group_name_H-M   'P 1'
#
loop_
_entity.id
_entity.type
_entity.pdbx_description
1 polymer ?
#
loop_
_entity_poly.entity_id
_entity_poly.type
_entity_poly.pdbx_seq_one_letter_code
_entity_poly.pdbx_strand_id
1 'polypeptide(L)'
;TPFPSGFDSRNYYMNISNLVAQQGELISGYPPYNGSLINAIGLLLFGQIELSLSISLSGVILVLLMSYRIAVDKLQFDKNRAAFLVALIAVVPAIVNQMYIEMKVDFMLLFFQLLAVYFLFEIDEKYISLSKPIENIKRLVWKIMPLAAFLGILLGFGMGIKMINLFLVVVMFVMMMWDRDNNWSGLGVICLGLMIFFLGGIDDISGLRKYHYNVGILSIILGLVGIILLAVGIYFHRHSTIRRILFSSVVAAFLVLTISPWVIKNYLDTGSADPKTILMGSSPGPKIGLRKMVKNYENKK
;
A
#
# COMPACT_ATOMS: atom_id res chain seq x y z
N THR A 1 -13.76 2.02 -30.00
CA THR A 1 -12.70 1.04 -29.61
C THR A 1 -12.46 1.19 -28.11
N PRO A 2 -12.34 0.12 -27.31
CA PRO A 2 -12.09 0.26 -25.87
C PRO A 2 -10.60 0.54 -25.67
N PHE A 3 -10.12 1.64 -26.23
CA PHE A 3 -8.81 2.17 -25.90
C PHE A 3 -9.00 3.11 -24.71
N PRO A 4 -8.30 2.91 -23.59
CA PRO A 4 -8.37 3.83 -22.46
C PRO A 4 -7.93 5.21 -22.97
N SER A 5 -8.80 6.20 -22.82
CA SER A 5 -8.51 7.58 -23.21
C SER A 5 -7.70 8.32 -22.15
N GLY A 6 -7.61 7.76 -20.94
CA GLY A 6 -6.93 8.34 -19.79
C GLY A 6 -5.44 8.54 -19.99
N PHE A 7 -4.96 9.68 -19.49
CA PHE A 7 -3.59 10.13 -19.67
C PHE A 7 -2.59 9.20 -18.96
N ASP A 8 -2.87 8.82 -17.70
CA ASP A 8 -1.96 8.01 -16.90
C ASP A 8 -1.96 6.53 -17.34
N SER A 9 -3.12 6.01 -17.75
CA SER A 9 -3.24 4.64 -18.25
C SER A 9 -2.36 4.42 -19.48
N ARG A 10 -2.35 5.38 -20.42
CA ARG A 10 -1.56 5.28 -21.65
C ARG A 10 -0.09 5.62 -21.43
N ASN A 11 0.19 6.74 -20.76
CA ASN A 11 1.53 7.32 -20.76
C ASN A 11 2.41 6.79 -19.61
N TYR A 12 1.82 6.31 -18.53
CA TYR A 12 2.56 5.84 -17.37
C TYR A 12 2.46 4.32 -17.20
N TYR A 13 1.28 3.79 -16.86
CA TYR A 13 1.16 2.39 -16.44
C TYR A 13 1.38 1.40 -17.59
N MET A 14 0.73 1.60 -18.74
CA MET A 14 0.94 0.74 -19.91
C MET A 14 2.33 0.94 -20.53
N ASN A 15 2.89 2.14 -20.43
CA ASN A 15 4.25 2.40 -20.90
C ASN A 15 5.27 1.59 -20.08
N ILE A 16 5.18 1.61 -18.75
CA ILE A 16 6.03 0.77 -17.89
C ILE A 16 5.85 -0.71 -18.24
N SER A 17 4.61 -1.19 -18.38
CA SER A 17 4.34 -2.58 -18.74
C SER A 17 4.94 -2.97 -20.10
N ASN A 18 4.87 -2.08 -21.09
CA ASN A 18 5.44 -2.30 -22.42
C ASN A 18 6.97 -2.27 -22.40
N LEU A 19 7.58 -1.33 -21.67
CA LEU A 19 9.04 -1.27 -21.51
C LEU A 19 9.58 -2.54 -20.84
N VAL A 20 8.91 -3.02 -19.78
CA VAL A 20 9.27 -4.30 -19.12
C VAL A 20 9.16 -5.46 -20.12
N ALA A 21 8.09 -5.49 -20.93
CA ALA A 21 7.89 -6.54 -21.91
C ALA A 21 8.94 -6.52 -23.03
N GLN A 22 9.39 -5.34 -23.47
CA GLN A 22 10.39 -5.19 -24.52
C GLN A 22 11.82 -5.47 -24.03
N GLN A 23 12.16 -5.04 -22.82
CA GLN A 23 13.51 -5.14 -22.29
C GLN A 23 13.77 -6.47 -21.56
N GLY A 24 12.72 -7.14 -21.07
CA GLY A 24 12.85 -8.35 -20.26
C GLY A 24 13.44 -8.10 -18.86
N GLU A 25 13.61 -6.83 -18.48
CA GLU A 25 14.25 -6.40 -17.23
C GLU A 25 13.39 -5.33 -16.51
N LEU A 26 13.75 -5.07 -15.25
CA LEU A 26 13.09 -4.05 -14.44
C LEU A 26 13.61 -2.65 -14.80
N ILE A 27 12.71 -1.73 -15.11
CA ILE A 27 13.04 -0.35 -15.50
C ILE A 27 13.58 0.46 -14.32
N SER A 28 14.67 1.18 -14.53
CA SER A 28 15.28 2.08 -13.54
C SER A 28 14.57 3.42 -13.42
N GLY A 29 14.72 4.06 -12.26
CA GLY A 29 14.18 5.40 -12.02
C GLY A 29 12.66 5.47 -11.95
N TYR A 30 12.00 4.44 -11.42
CA TYR A 30 10.57 4.51 -11.09
C TYR A 30 10.37 4.06 -9.64
N PRO A 31 9.36 4.60 -8.93
CA PRO A 31 8.89 4.03 -7.68
C PRO A 31 8.35 2.61 -7.92
N PRO A 32 8.23 1.76 -6.88
CA PRO A 32 7.73 0.40 -7.02
C PRO A 32 6.47 0.30 -7.91
N TYR A 33 6.47 -0.67 -8.84
CA TYR A 33 5.43 -0.80 -9.88
C TYR A 33 4.90 -2.23 -10.06
N ASN A 34 4.68 -2.95 -8.96
CA ASN A 34 4.09 -4.32 -8.95
C ASN A 34 2.82 -4.43 -9.80
N GLY A 35 1.96 -3.41 -9.79
CA GLY A 35 0.74 -3.43 -10.60
C GLY A 35 1.02 -3.42 -12.11
N SER A 36 2.03 -2.65 -12.55
CA SER A 36 2.47 -2.66 -13.94
C SER A 36 3.20 -3.95 -14.32
N LEU A 37 3.86 -4.62 -13.36
CA LEU A 37 4.43 -5.96 -13.59
C LEU A 37 3.34 -7.00 -13.87
N ILE A 38 2.26 -6.99 -13.09
CA ILE A 38 1.11 -7.87 -13.33
C ILE A 38 0.50 -7.60 -14.70
N ASN A 39 0.30 -6.33 -15.05
CA ASN A 39 -0.21 -5.95 -16.38
C ASN A 39 0.72 -6.39 -17.52
N ALA A 40 2.04 -6.31 -17.32
CA ALA A 40 3.03 -6.71 -18.31
C ALA A 40 2.90 -8.18 -18.74
N ILE A 41 2.28 -9.05 -17.93
CA ILE A 41 2.02 -10.46 -18.27
C ILE A 41 1.21 -10.57 -19.57
N GLY A 42 0.23 -9.68 -19.80
CA GLY A 42 -0.56 -9.68 -21.03
C GLY A 42 0.28 -9.43 -22.28
N LEU A 43 1.31 -8.60 -22.15
CA LEU A 43 2.25 -8.30 -23.25
C LEU A 43 3.33 -9.37 -23.39
N LEU A 44 3.91 -9.82 -22.27
CA LEU A 44 4.98 -10.82 -22.24
C LEU A 44 4.55 -12.19 -22.75
N LEU A 45 3.37 -12.67 -22.34
CA LEU A 45 2.90 -14.01 -22.68
C LEU A 45 2.12 -14.06 -23.99
N PHE A 46 1.41 -12.98 -24.34
CA PHE A 46 0.45 -12.99 -25.44
C PHE A 46 0.68 -11.90 -26.48
N GLY A 47 1.58 -10.94 -26.24
CA GLY A 47 1.85 -9.84 -27.18
C GLY A 47 0.69 -8.87 -27.39
N GLN A 48 -0.31 -8.86 -26.49
CA GLN A 48 -1.56 -8.11 -26.67
C GLN A 48 -1.78 -7.08 -25.57
N ILE A 49 -1.98 -5.82 -25.97
CA ILE A 49 -2.28 -4.70 -25.07
C ILE A 49 -3.67 -4.88 -24.45
N GLU A 50 -4.62 -5.41 -25.22
CA GLU A 50 -5.99 -5.68 -24.81
C GLU A 50 -6.04 -6.64 -23.61
N LEU A 51 -5.15 -7.64 -23.57
CA LEU A 51 -5.05 -8.55 -22.43
C LEU A 51 -4.44 -7.89 -21.20
N SER A 52 -3.42 -7.05 -21.37
CA SER A 52 -2.86 -6.22 -20.27
C SER A 52 -3.92 -5.31 -19.64
N LEU A 53 -4.75 -4.67 -20.49
CA LEU A 53 -5.87 -3.85 -20.04
C LEU A 53 -6.98 -4.69 -19.38
N SER A 54 -7.28 -5.86 -19.92
CA SER A 54 -8.26 -6.79 -19.33
C SER A 54 -7.82 -7.26 -17.94
N ILE A 55 -6.52 -7.49 -17.73
CA ILE A 55 -5.95 -7.79 -16.40
C ILE A 55 -6.20 -6.62 -15.43
N SER A 56 -5.96 -5.38 -15.86
CA SER A 56 -6.27 -4.20 -15.03
C SER A 56 -7.76 -4.12 -14.68
N LEU A 57 -8.64 -4.35 -15.66
CA LEU A 57 -10.09 -4.34 -15.46
C LEU A 57 -10.56 -5.45 -14.51
N SER A 58 -9.92 -6.62 -14.53
CA SER A 58 -10.25 -7.74 -13.65
C SER A 58 -10.15 -7.37 -12.16
N GLY A 59 -9.32 -6.39 -11.81
CA GLY A 59 -9.23 -5.84 -10.45
C GLY A 59 -10.58 -5.33 -9.93
N VAL A 60 -11.44 -4.79 -10.78
CA VAL A 60 -12.79 -4.31 -10.40
C VAL A 60 -13.64 -5.48 -9.92
N ILE A 61 -13.63 -6.59 -10.67
CA ILE A 61 -14.40 -7.79 -10.34
C ILE A 61 -13.95 -8.32 -8.98
N LEU A 62 -12.63 -8.38 -8.75
CA LEU A 62 -12.05 -8.82 -7.48
C LEU A 62 -12.43 -7.87 -6.32
N VAL A 63 -12.42 -6.55 -6.54
CA VAL A 63 -12.88 -5.56 -5.57
C VAL A 63 -14.35 -5.78 -5.20
N LEU A 64 -15.24 -5.99 -6.19
CA LEU A 64 -16.67 -6.21 -5.94
C LEU A 64 -16.91 -7.51 -5.17
N LEU A 65 -16.25 -8.60 -5.55
CA LEU A 65 -16.33 -9.89 -4.86
C LEU A 65 -15.83 -9.78 -3.41
N MET A 66 -14.70 -9.11 -3.20
CA MET A 66 -14.13 -8.93 -1.86
C MET A 66 -15.00 -8.00 -0.99
N SER A 67 -15.56 -6.94 -1.58
CA SER A 67 -16.49 -6.03 -0.89
C SER A 67 -17.75 -6.77 -0.45
N TYR A 68 -18.33 -7.59 -1.33
CA TYR A 68 -19.48 -8.44 -1.01
C TYR A 68 -19.15 -9.38 0.16
N ARG A 69 -17.99 -10.04 0.08
CA ARG A 69 -17.57 -10.98 1.11
C ARG A 69 -17.31 -10.31 2.46
N ILE A 70 -16.69 -9.13 2.50
CA ILE A 70 -16.56 -8.36 3.74
C ILE A 70 -17.94 -7.98 4.29
N ALA A 71 -18.86 -7.52 3.44
CA ALA A 71 -20.19 -7.12 3.87
C ALA A 71 -20.97 -8.26 4.53
N VAL A 72 -20.92 -9.46 3.94
CA VAL A 72 -21.61 -10.64 4.47
C VAL A 72 -20.87 -11.27 5.65
N ASP A 73 -19.59 -11.60 5.48
CA ASP A 73 -18.85 -12.42 6.44
C ASP A 73 -18.45 -11.61 7.68
N LYS A 74 -18.15 -10.31 7.52
CA LYS A 74 -17.54 -9.48 8.59
C LYS A 74 -18.48 -8.39 9.10
N LEU A 75 -19.24 -7.72 8.21
CA LEU A 75 -20.21 -6.69 8.61
C LEU A 75 -21.61 -7.25 8.89
N GLN A 76 -21.82 -8.55 8.65
CA GLN A 76 -23.07 -9.26 8.93
C GLN A 76 -24.31 -8.68 8.21
N PHE A 77 -24.11 -8.08 7.03
CA PHE A 77 -25.22 -7.67 6.18
C PHE A 77 -25.89 -8.90 5.58
N ASP A 78 -27.21 -8.85 5.39
CA ASP A 78 -27.89 -9.87 4.62
C ASP A 78 -27.40 -9.87 3.17
N LYS A 79 -27.44 -11.05 2.54
CA LYS A 79 -26.91 -11.26 1.18
C LYS A 79 -27.52 -10.31 0.15
N ASN A 80 -28.81 -9.96 0.30
CA ASN A 80 -29.51 -9.09 -0.65
C ASN A 80 -29.05 -7.64 -0.49
N ARG A 81 -28.96 -7.13 0.75
CA ARG A 81 -28.42 -5.79 1.02
C ARG A 81 -26.95 -5.69 0.61
N ALA A 82 -26.15 -6.71 0.90
CA ALA A 82 -24.75 -6.75 0.48
C ALA A 82 -24.61 -6.69 -1.05
N ALA A 83 -25.37 -7.51 -1.79
CA ALA A 83 -25.37 -7.49 -3.25
C ALA A 83 -25.83 -6.15 -3.82
N PHE A 84 -26.89 -5.56 -3.25
CA PHE A 84 -27.39 -4.26 -3.65
C PHE A 84 -26.36 -3.14 -3.42
N LEU A 85 -25.71 -3.10 -2.24
CA LEU A 85 -24.67 -2.12 -1.95
C LEU A 85 -23.46 -2.24 -2.88
N VAL A 86 -23.04 -3.48 -3.19
CA VAL A 86 -21.94 -3.72 -4.13
C VAL A 86 -22.32 -3.29 -5.55
N ALA A 87 -23.58 -3.54 -5.97
CA ALA A 87 -24.09 -3.04 -7.25
C ALA A 87 -24.12 -1.51 -7.30
N LEU A 88 -24.52 -0.85 -6.21
CA LEU A 88 -24.47 0.61 -6.10
C LEU A 88 -23.04 1.14 -6.22
N ILE A 89 -22.06 0.52 -5.56
CA ILE A 89 -20.63 0.90 -5.67
C ILE A 89 -20.16 0.78 -7.12
N ALA A 90 -20.53 -0.29 -7.82
CA ALA A 90 -20.11 -0.54 -9.21
C ALA A 90 -20.57 0.55 -10.20
N VAL A 91 -21.69 1.23 -9.91
CA VAL A 91 -22.26 2.26 -10.78
C VAL A 91 -21.95 3.69 -10.34
N VAL A 92 -21.18 3.88 -9.25
CA VAL A 92 -20.76 5.22 -8.83
C VAL A 92 -19.94 5.87 -9.96
N PRO A 93 -20.24 7.11 -10.37
CA PRO A 93 -19.58 7.76 -11.50
C PRO A 93 -18.04 7.76 -11.41
N ALA A 94 -17.49 7.92 -10.20
CA ALA A 94 -16.04 7.84 -9.98
C ALA A 94 -15.46 6.45 -10.31
N ILE A 95 -16.17 5.38 -9.93
CA ILE A 95 -15.79 3.99 -10.22
C ILE A 95 -15.90 3.73 -11.73
N VAL A 96 -17.02 4.12 -12.35
CA VAL A 96 -17.23 3.99 -13.80
C VAL A 96 -16.14 4.74 -14.59
N ASN A 97 -15.81 5.97 -14.18
CA ASN A 97 -14.73 6.73 -14.80
C ASN A 97 -13.37 6.00 -14.71
N GLN A 98 -13.06 5.45 -13.53
CA GLN A 98 -11.84 4.66 -13.33
C GLN A 98 -11.85 3.33 -14.11
N MET A 99 -13.02 2.75 -14.36
CA MET A 99 -13.16 1.50 -15.12
C MET A 99 -12.92 1.69 -16.61
N TYR A 100 -13.43 2.77 -17.21
CA TYR A 100 -13.48 2.92 -18.67
C TYR A 100 -12.56 4.00 -19.23
N ILE A 101 -12.33 5.08 -18.49
CA ILE A 101 -11.56 6.24 -18.97
C ILE A 101 -10.13 6.14 -18.43
N GLU A 102 -9.99 6.00 -17.11
CA GLU A 102 -8.70 6.02 -16.40
C GLU A 102 -8.32 4.62 -15.89
N MET A 103 -8.10 3.68 -16.80
CA MET A 103 -7.77 2.29 -16.46
C MET A 103 -6.36 2.18 -15.86
N LYS A 104 -6.28 2.37 -14.54
CA LYS A 104 -5.04 2.36 -13.74
C LYS A 104 -4.95 1.13 -12.85
N VAL A 105 -3.81 0.97 -12.17
CA VAL A 105 -3.57 -0.07 -11.16
C VAL A 105 -4.35 0.13 -9.85
N ASP A 106 -5.20 1.15 -9.76
CA ASP A 106 -5.94 1.52 -8.53
C ASP A 106 -6.90 0.44 -8.05
N PHE A 107 -7.64 -0.23 -8.95
CA PHE A 107 -8.53 -1.31 -8.53
C PHE A 107 -7.77 -2.55 -8.05
N MET A 108 -6.61 -2.83 -8.65
CA MET A 108 -5.73 -3.88 -8.17
C MET A 108 -5.24 -3.54 -6.75
N LEU A 109 -4.76 -2.32 -6.52
CA LEU A 109 -4.39 -1.85 -5.19
C LEU A 109 -5.56 -1.99 -4.20
N LEU A 110 -6.74 -1.49 -4.56
CA LEU A 110 -7.94 -1.54 -3.72
C LEU A 110 -8.31 -2.99 -3.36
N PHE A 111 -8.16 -3.94 -4.29
CA PHE A 111 -8.37 -5.35 -3.99
C PHE A 111 -7.42 -5.85 -2.90
N PHE A 112 -6.10 -5.59 -3.03
CA PHE A 112 -5.12 -5.97 -2.00
C PHE A 112 -5.40 -5.28 -0.66
N GLN A 113 -5.88 -4.04 -0.67
CA GLN A 113 -6.28 -3.30 0.52
C GLN A 113 -7.48 -3.93 1.21
N LEU A 114 -8.54 -4.27 0.47
CA LEU A 114 -9.71 -4.96 1.02
C LEU A 114 -9.35 -6.34 1.55
N LEU A 115 -8.49 -7.08 0.84
CA LEU A 115 -8.02 -8.38 1.28
C LEU A 115 -7.24 -8.25 2.61
N ALA A 116 -6.36 -7.25 2.74
CA ALA A 116 -5.66 -6.96 3.99
C ALA A 116 -6.63 -6.64 5.15
N VAL A 117 -7.66 -5.82 4.90
CA VAL A 117 -8.72 -5.53 5.89
C VAL A 117 -9.46 -6.80 6.31
N TYR A 118 -9.84 -7.65 5.35
CA TYR A 118 -10.51 -8.91 5.63
C TYR A 118 -9.66 -9.83 6.53
N PHE A 119 -8.36 -9.96 6.22
CA PHE A 119 -7.45 -10.77 7.03
C PHE A 119 -7.16 -10.16 8.40
N LEU A 120 -7.19 -8.83 8.54
CA LEU A 120 -7.11 -8.20 9.85
C LEU A 120 -8.30 -8.61 10.73
N PHE A 121 -9.52 -8.61 10.21
CA PHE A 121 -10.70 -9.07 10.96
C PHE A 121 -10.60 -10.56 11.33
N GLU A 122 -10.12 -11.41 10.41
CA GLU A 122 -9.85 -12.82 10.71
C GLU A 122 -8.83 -13.02 11.83
N ILE A 123 -7.78 -12.20 11.86
CA ILE A 123 -6.77 -12.23 12.91
C ILE A 123 -7.37 -11.79 14.24
N ASP A 124 -8.14 -10.70 14.25
CA ASP A 124 -8.75 -10.15 15.47
C ASP A 124 -9.77 -11.12 16.10
N GLU A 125 -10.67 -11.70 15.30
CA GLU A 125 -11.61 -12.73 15.76
C GLU A 125 -10.90 -13.96 16.35
N LYS A 126 -9.82 -14.43 15.69
CA LYS A 126 -8.99 -15.55 16.18
C LYS A 126 -8.22 -15.18 17.43
N TYR A 127 -7.72 -13.95 17.50
CA TYR A 127 -7.03 -13.44 18.67
C TYR A 127 -7.96 -13.40 19.89
N ILE A 128 -9.17 -12.82 19.74
CA ILE A 128 -10.18 -12.74 20.81
C ILE A 128 -10.58 -14.15 21.26
N SER A 129 -10.94 -15.04 20.34
CA SER A 129 -11.39 -16.40 20.66
C SER A 129 -10.34 -17.24 21.41
N LEU A 130 -9.06 -17.04 21.11
CA LEU A 130 -7.93 -17.77 21.72
C LEU A 130 -7.31 -17.05 22.94
N SER A 131 -7.70 -15.81 23.21
CA SER A 131 -7.20 -15.03 24.37
C SER A 131 -7.90 -15.36 25.70
N LYS A 132 -8.92 -16.24 25.68
CA LYS A 132 -9.60 -16.74 26.88
C LYS A 132 -8.62 -17.53 27.78
N PRO A 133 -8.76 -17.46 29.11
CA PRO A 133 -7.80 -18.06 30.02
C PRO A 133 -7.89 -19.59 29.87
N ILE A 134 -6.74 -20.21 29.59
CA ILE A 134 -6.52 -21.66 29.42
C ILE A 134 -6.66 -22.15 27.96
N GLU A 135 -5.61 -21.97 27.15
CA GLU A 135 -4.86 -23.08 26.50
C GLU A 135 -3.77 -22.56 25.52
N ASN A 136 -2.52 -23.00 25.76
CA ASN A 136 -1.37 -23.04 24.86
C ASN A 136 -1.10 -21.81 23.96
N ILE A 137 -0.26 -20.88 24.45
CA ILE A 137 0.40 -19.82 23.65
C ILE A 137 1.00 -20.37 22.35
N LYS A 138 1.58 -21.57 22.37
CA LYS A 138 2.09 -22.24 21.17
C LYS A 138 1.02 -22.41 20.08
N ARG A 139 -0.21 -22.80 20.45
CA ARG A 139 -1.32 -23.00 19.50
C ARG A 139 -1.82 -21.66 18.93
N LEU A 140 -1.86 -20.61 19.74
CA LEU A 140 -2.16 -19.24 19.30
C LEU A 140 -1.13 -18.77 18.26
N VAL A 141 0.15 -18.91 18.58
CA VAL A 141 1.30 -18.54 17.74
C VAL A 141 1.24 -19.28 16.40
N TRP A 142 1.07 -20.60 16.40
CA TRP A 142 1.00 -21.41 15.16
C TRP A 142 -0.19 -21.07 14.25
N LYS A 143 -1.34 -20.68 14.82
CA LYS A 143 -2.54 -20.36 14.02
C LYS A 143 -2.56 -18.93 13.48
N ILE A 144 -2.06 -17.97 14.27
CA ILE A 144 -2.13 -16.54 13.93
C ILE A 144 -0.91 -16.08 13.14
N MET A 145 0.29 -16.59 13.43
CA MET A 145 1.51 -16.12 12.74
C MET A 145 1.48 -16.29 11.22
N PRO A 146 0.96 -17.39 10.63
CA PRO A 146 0.85 -17.50 9.18
C PRO A 146 -0.08 -16.44 8.58
N LEU A 147 -1.17 -16.10 9.28
CA LEU A 147 -2.09 -15.03 8.85
C LEU A 147 -1.42 -13.65 8.95
N ALA A 148 -0.67 -13.40 10.02
CA ALA A 148 0.10 -12.18 10.19
C ALA A 148 1.20 -12.03 9.12
N ALA A 149 1.91 -13.12 8.81
CA ALA A 149 2.89 -13.16 7.72
C ALA A 149 2.23 -12.86 6.38
N PHE A 150 1.09 -13.49 6.09
CA PHE A 150 0.34 -13.24 4.87
C PHE A 150 -0.18 -11.79 4.78
N LEU A 151 -0.68 -11.24 5.89
CA LEU A 151 -1.06 -9.82 5.97
C LEU A 151 0.13 -8.90 5.66
N GLY A 152 1.31 -9.20 6.19
CA GLY A 152 2.55 -8.49 5.87
C GLY A 152 2.89 -8.52 4.37
N ILE A 153 2.76 -9.69 3.74
CA ILE A 153 2.94 -9.86 2.29
C ILE A 153 1.94 -9.01 1.51
N LEU A 154 0.65 -9.04 1.86
CA LEU A 154 -0.38 -8.25 1.18
C LEU A 154 -0.11 -6.74 1.28
N LEU A 155 0.26 -6.26 2.47
CA LEU A 155 0.58 -4.86 2.71
C LEU A 155 1.83 -4.42 1.96
N GLY A 156 2.89 -5.23 1.98
CA GLY A 156 4.12 -4.97 1.23
C GLY A 156 3.90 -5.00 -0.28
N PHE A 157 3.10 -5.95 -0.78
CA PHE A 157 2.73 -6.01 -2.19
C PHE A 157 1.94 -4.79 -2.62
N GLY A 158 0.98 -4.34 -1.79
CA GLY A 158 0.21 -3.11 -2.02
C GLY A 158 1.07 -1.85 -2.04
N MET A 159 2.07 -1.73 -1.14
CA MET A 159 3.06 -0.65 -1.22
C MET A 159 3.84 -0.69 -2.53
N GLY A 160 4.15 -1.90 -3.01
CA GLY A 160 4.79 -2.09 -4.31
C GLY A 160 3.89 -1.76 -5.50
N ILE A 161 2.57 -1.68 -5.36
CA ILE A 161 1.66 -1.19 -6.41
C ILE A 161 1.62 0.34 -6.41
N LYS A 162 1.41 0.94 -5.24
CA LYS A 162 1.54 2.39 -5.02
C LYS A 162 1.95 2.69 -3.58
N MET A 163 2.87 3.64 -3.44
CA MET A 163 3.36 4.08 -2.12
C MET A 163 2.29 4.70 -1.22
N ILE A 164 1.18 5.18 -1.78
CA ILE A 164 0.03 5.68 -0.99
C ILE A 164 -0.58 4.60 -0.10
N ASN A 165 -0.32 3.31 -0.36
CA ASN A 165 -0.72 2.22 0.53
C ASN A 165 -0.12 2.33 1.94
N LEU A 166 0.94 3.13 2.12
CA LEU A 166 1.53 3.40 3.43
C LEU A 166 0.49 3.92 4.44
N PHE A 167 -0.53 4.67 4.00
CA PHE A 167 -1.61 5.10 4.89
C PHE A 167 -2.37 3.90 5.48
N LEU A 168 -2.71 2.92 4.65
CA LEU A 168 -3.37 1.71 5.12
C LEU A 168 -2.45 0.91 6.05
N VAL A 169 -1.16 0.80 5.71
CA VAL A 169 -0.16 0.15 6.56
C VAL A 169 -0.19 0.76 7.96
N VAL A 170 -0.08 2.09 8.08
CA VAL A 170 -0.12 2.78 9.37
C VAL A 170 -1.42 2.48 10.11
N VAL A 171 -2.58 2.60 9.45
CA VAL A 171 -3.89 2.30 10.07
C VAL A 171 -3.96 0.85 10.57
N MET A 172 -3.45 -0.12 9.80
CA MET A 172 -3.42 -1.53 10.20
C MET A 172 -2.58 -1.74 11.46
N PHE A 173 -1.39 -1.15 11.53
CA PHE A 173 -0.55 -1.21 12.73
C PHE A 173 -1.21 -0.52 13.93
N VAL A 174 -1.90 0.59 13.72
CA VAL A 174 -2.67 1.26 14.78
C VAL A 174 -3.76 0.34 15.30
N MET A 175 -4.58 -0.25 14.42
CA MET A 175 -5.64 -1.19 14.81
C MET A 175 -5.10 -2.40 15.56
N MET A 176 -3.97 -2.97 15.13
CA MET A 176 -3.32 -4.09 15.81
C MET A 176 -2.82 -3.73 17.22
N MET A 177 -2.38 -2.48 17.41
CA MET A 177 -1.86 -1.97 18.67
C MET A 177 -2.94 -1.31 19.55
N TRP A 178 -4.12 -1.07 19.01
CA TRP A 178 -5.25 -0.48 19.71
C TRP A 178 -5.90 -1.52 20.63
N ASP A 179 -6.08 -1.15 21.89
CA ASP A 179 -6.73 -1.99 22.89
C ASP A 179 -7.66 -1.11 23.72
N ARG A 180 -8.79 -1.66 24.18
CA ARG A 180 -9.80 -0.89 24.92
C ARG A 180 -9.22 -0.20 26.17
N ASP A 181 -8.26 -0.86 26.81
CA ASP A 181 -7.59 -0.38 28.02
C ASP A 181 -6.26 0.34 27.72
N ASN A 182 -5.67 0.15 26.53
CA ASN A 182 -4.38 0.73 26.17
C ASN A 182 -4.40 1.42 24.79
N ASN A 183 -4.85 2.67 24.78
CA ASN A 183 -4.82 3.52 23.59
C ASN A 183 -3.44 4.17 23.34
N TRP A 184 -2.57 4.20 24.36
CA TRP A 184 -1.25 4.86 24.28
C TRP A 184 -0.36 4.23 23.21
N SER A 185 -0.35 2.90 23.13
CA SER A 185 0.43 2.17 22.14
C SER A 185 -0.04 2.47 20.71
N GLY A 186 -1.35 2.56 20.48
CA GLY A 186 -1.92 2.97 19.19
C GLY A 186 -1.53 4.40 18.79
N LEU A 187 -1.63 5.36 19.72
CA LEU A 187 -1.18 6.75 19.50
C LEU A 187 0.33 6.83 19.19
N GLY A 188 1.14 6.00 19.86
CA GLY A 188 2.56 5.89 19.58
C GLY A 188 2.84 5.45 18.15
N VAL A 189 2.10 4.45 17.65
CA VAL A 189 2.19 3.99 16.26
C VAL A 189 1.75 5.08 15.27
N ILE A 190 0.72 5.87 15.57
CA ILE A 190 0.33 7.00 14.71
C ILE A 190 1.51 7.96 14.53
N CYS A 191 2.16 8.35 15.63
CA CYS A 191 3.29 9.27 15.60
C CYS A 191 4.47 8.70 14.80
N LEU A 192 4.79 7.41 15.00
CA LEU A 192 5.83 6.72 14.22
C LEU A 192 5.47 6.58 12.74
N GLY A 193 4.20 6.30 12.43
CA GLY A 193 3.71 6.25 11.06
C GLY A 193 3.85 7.58 10.32
N LEU A 194 3.51 8.69 10.99
CA LEU A 194 3.71 10.04 10.46
C LEU A 194 5.20 10.39 10.30
N MET A 195 6.06 9.98 11.24
CA MET A 195 7.52 10.10 11.07
C MET A 195 7.99 9.39 9.79
N ILE A 196 7.59 8.13 9.59
CA ILE A 196 7.95 7.35 8.38
C ILE A 196 7.43 8.03 7.11
N PHE A 197 6.21 8.57 7.16
CA PHE A 197 5.59 9.28 6.04
C PHE A 197 6.44 10.49 5.58
N PHE A 198 6.90 11.30 6.53
CA PHE A 198 7.74 12.48 6.24
C PHE A 198 9.17 12.12 5.84
N LEU A 199 9.78 11.11 6.49
CA LEU A 199 11.11 10.62 6.12
C LEU A 199 11.11 10.02 4.71
N GLY A 200 10.07 9.26 4.38
CA GLY A 200 9.86 8.71 3.06
C GLY A 200 9.55 9.77 2.00
N GLY A 201 9.26 11.02 2.39
CA GLY A 201 9.00 12.13 1.49
C GLY A 201 7.70 12.02 0.71
N ILE A 202 6.72 11.26 1.23
CA ILE A 202 5.43 11.04 0.56
C ILE A 202 4.65 12.35 0.39
N ASP A 203 4.81 13.29 1.32
CA ASP A 203 4.29 14.66 1.25
C ASP A 203 4.85 15.46 0.05
N ASP A 204 6.04 15.12 -0.42
CA ASP A 204 6.66 15.77 -1.59
C ASP A 204 6.08 15.26 -2.91
N ILE A 205 5.49 14.06 -2.96
CA ILE A 205 4.81 13.54 -4.16
C ILE A 205 3.67 14.48 -4.57
N SER A 206 2.91 14.97 -3.59
CA SER A 206 1.83 15.93 -3.80
C SER A 206 2.31 17.38 -3.89
N GLY A 207 3.64 17.61 -3.82
CA GLY A 207 4.24 18.95 -3.81
C GLY A 207 3.97 19.76 -2.54
N LEU A 208 3.45 19.13 -1.48
CA LEU A 208 3.03 19.79 -0.25
C LEU A 208 4.22 20.16 0.64
N ARG A 209 5.34 19.44 0.53
CA ARG A 209 6.55 19.65 1.33
C ARG A 209 7.08 21.08 1.29
N LYS A 210 6.89 21.77 0.16
CA LYS A 210 7.31 23.17 -0.03
C LYS A 210 6.62 24.16 0.91
N TYR A 211 5.45 23.78 1.43
CA TYR A 211 4.65 24.58 2.35
C TYR A 211 4.89 24.24 3.81
N HIS A 212 5.67 23.19 4.10
CA HIS A 212 6.00 22.77 5.45
C HIS A 212 7.42 23.19 5.82
N TYR A 213 7.56 24.19 6.70
CA TYR A 213 8.85 24.52 7.29
C TYR A 213 9.27 23.42 8.27
N ASN A 214 10.56 23.04 8.24
CA ASN A 214 11.20 22.14 9.21
C ASN A 214 10.58 20.74 9.36
N VAL A 215 10.13 20.12 8.26
CA VAL A 215 9.62 18.72 8.23
C VAL A 215 10.57 17.73 8.92
N GLY A 216 11.89 17.93 8.79
CA GLY A 216 12.88 17.07 9.46
C GLY A 216 12.77 17.12 10.99
N ILE A 217 12.65 18.31 11.57
CA ILE A 217 12.50 18.47 13.03
C ILE A 217 11.17 17.88 13.49
N LEU A 218 10.08 18.16 12.78
CA LEU A 218 8.77 17.58 13.08
C LEU A 218 8.81 16.05 13.07
N SER A 219 9.50 15.45 12.08
CA SER A 219 9.64 13.99 11.99
C SER A 219 10.35 13.40 13.21
N ILE A 220 11.42 14.07 13.68
CA ILE A 220 12.16 13.64 14.88
C ILE A 220 11.30 13.76 16.13
N ILE A 221 10.58 14.87 16.30
CA ILE A 221 9.67 15.09 17.45
C ILE A 221 8.59 14.00 17.48
N LEU A 222 7.94 13.73 16.34
CA LEU A 222 6.94 12.67 16.23
C LEU A 222 7.54 11.30 16.54
N GLY A 223 8.78 11.03 16.11
CA GLY A 223 9.52 9.82 16.47
C GLY A 223 9.71 9.66 17.97
N LEU A 224 10.22 10.70 18.64
CA LEU A 224 10.44 10.70 20.09
C LEU A 224 9.14 10.52 20.87
N VAL A 225 8.10 11.27 20.52
CA VAL A 225 6.77 11.16 21.13
C VAL A 225 6.22 9.75 20.92
N GLY A 226 6.34 9.19 19.72
CA GLY A 226 5.91 7.83 19.40
C GLY A 226 6.57 6.77 20.27
N ILE A 227 7.89 6.86 20.47
CA ILE A 227 8.65 5.94 21.32
C ILE A 227 8.22 6.06 22.79
N ILE A 228 8.06 7.29 23.29
CA ILE A 228 7.62 7.53 24.68
C ILE A 228 6.23 6.92 24.91
N LEU A 229 5.29 7.14 24.00
CA LEU A 229 3.93 6.59 24.09
C LEU A 229 3.91 5.05 24.06
N LEU A 230 4.77 4.43 23.25
CA LEU A 230 4.95 2.97 23.27
C LEU A 230 5.52 2.50 24.60
N ALA A 231 6.53 3.19 25.15
CA ALA A 231 7.12 2.85 26.45
C ALA A 231 6.08 2.96 27.58
N VAL A 232 5.26 4.00 27.58
CA VAL A 232 4.12 4.19 28.50
C VAL A 232 3.13 3.02 28.37
N GLY A 233 2.75 2.64 27.15
CA GLY A 233 1.86 1.49 26.92
C GLY A 233 2.45 0.16 27.37
N ILE A 234 3.77 -0.04 27.27
CA ILE A 234 4.46 -1.22 27.81
C ILE A 234 4.49 -1.19 29.34
N TYR A 235 4.72 -0.03 29.94
CA TYR A 235 4.80 0.13 31.39
C TYR A 235 3.46 -0.20 32.06
N PHE A 236 2.36 0.37 31.56
CA PHE A 236 1.03 0.17 32.15
C PHE A 236 0.36 -1.15 31.74
N HIS A 237 0.59 -1.63 30.52
CA HIS A 237 -0.15 -2.78 29.95
C HIS A 237 0.78 -3.87 29.37
N ARG A 238 1.89 -4.15 30.06
CA ARG A 238 3.00 -5.01 29.62
C ARG A 238 2.59 -6.26 28.85
N HIS A 239 1.71 -7.09 29.42
CA HIS A 239 1.34 -8.37 28.81
C HIS A 239 0.56 -8.22 27.50
N SER A 240 -0.41 -7.30 27.43
CA SER A 240 -1.17 -7.05 26.19
C SER A 240 -0.26 -6.42 25.13
N THR A 241 0.49 -5.38 25.52
CA THR A 241 1.34 -4.61 24.61
C THR A 241 2.45 -5.45 23.99
N ILE A 242 3.16 -6.27 24.78
CA ILE A 242 4.23 -7.14 24.25
C ILE A 242 3.66 -8.14 23.25
N ARG A 243 2.48 -8.72 23.51
CA ARG A 243 1.86 -9.69 22.60
C ARG A 243 1.48 -9.02 21.27
N ARG A 244 0.94 -7.81 21.30
CA ARG A 244 0.59 -7.03 20.10
C ARG A 244 1.82 -6.59 19.33
N ILE A 245 2.90 -6.21 20.02
CA ILE A 245 4.20 -5.93 19.41
C ILE A 245 4.73 -7.16 18.67
N LEU A 246 4.64 -8.35 19.28
CA LEU A 246 5.07 -9.59 18.62
C LEU A 246 4.31 -9.82 17.30
N PHE A 247 2.98 -9.76 17.31
CA PHE A 247 2.18 -9.92 16.09
C PHE A 247 2.48 -8.85 15.04
N SER A 248 2.56 -7.59 15.46
CA SER A 248 2.92 -6.47 14.59
C SER A 248 4.32 -6.64 13.98
N SER A 249 5.28 -7.16 14.75
CA SER A 249 6.64 -7.40 14.27
C SER A 249 6.70 -8.45 13.16
N VAL A 250 5.84 -9.47 13.20
CA VAL A 250 5.73 -10.48 12.14
C VAL A 250 5.16 -9.84 10.87
N VAL A 251 4.08 -9.06 10.98
CA VAL A 251 3.53 -8.30 9.85
C VAL A 251 4.60 -7.37 9.25
N ALA A 252 5.32 -6.63 10.10
CA ALA A 252 6.38 -5.72 9.67
C ALA A 252 7.53 -6.45 8.96
N ALA A 253 7.97 -7.59 9.47
CA ALA A 253 9.04 -8.38 8.86
C ALA A 253 8.67 -8.85 7.46
N PHE A 254 7.46 -9.38 7.26
CA PHE A 254 7.01 -9.85 5.94
C PHE A 254 6.67 -8.69 4.98
N LEU A 255 6.21 -7.55 5.50
CA LEU A 255 6.06 -6.32 4.72
C LEU A 255 7.40 -5.86 4.17
N VAL A 256 8.41 -5.74 5.05
CA VAL A 256 9.77 -5.34 4.67
C VAL A 256 10.37 -6.36 3.70
N LEU A 257 10.20 -7.66 3.95
CA LEU A 257 10.66 -8.70 3.04
C LEU A 257 10.06 -8.54 1.64
N THR A 258 8.76 -8.28 1.54
CA THR A 258 8.05 -8.15 0.26
C THR A 258 8.46 -6.90 -0.51
N ILE A 259 8.75 -5.78 0.19
CA ILE A 259 9.23 -4.55 -0.46
C ILE A 259 10.74 -4.51 -0.68
N SER A 260 11.50 -5.40 -0.03
CA SER A 260 12.96 -5.42 -0.10
C SER A 260 13.53 -5.50 -1.52
N PRO A 261 12.94 -6.22 -2.51
CA PRO A 261 13.48 -6.23 -3.86
C PRO A 261 13.52 -4.84 -4.48
N TRP A 262 12.50 -4.01 -4.21
CA TRP A 262 12.44 -2.62 -4.69
C TRP A 262 13.47 -1.73 -3.99
N VAL A 263 13.60 -1.88 -2.67
CA VAL A 263 14.61 -1.16 -1.87
C VAL A 263 16.01 -1.46 -2.39
N ILE A 264 16.32 -2.74 -2.61
CA ILE A 264 17.61 -3.19 -3.13
C ILE A 264 17.84 -2.64 -4.53
N LYS A 265 16.87 -2.78 -5.44
CA LYS A 265 16.97 -2.28 -6.81
C LYS A 265 17.21 -0.76 -6.83
N ASN A 266 16.43 0.01 -6.07
CA ASN A 266 16.58 1.47 -6.04
C ASN A 266 17.92 1.90 -5.46
N TYR A 267 18.44 1.18 -4.47
CA TYR A 267 19.79 1.41 -3.96
C TYR A 267 20.86 1.11 -5.02
N LEU A 268 20.75 -0.01 -5.75
CA LEU A 268 21.68 -0.37 -6.82
C LEU A 268 21.65 0.64 -7.98
N ASP A 269 20.46 1.13 -8.35
CA ASP A 269 20.27 2.09 -9.44
C ASP A 269 20.81 3.49 -9.10
N THR A 270 20.76 3.89 -7.83
CA THR A 270 21.04 5.29 -7.43
C THR A 270 22.29 5.47 -6.58
N GLY A 271 22.79 4.42 -5.93
CA GLY A 271 23.85 4.49 -4.93
C GLY A 271 23.49 5.32 -3.68
N SER A 272 22.23 5.73 -3.53
CA SER A 272 21.79 6.64 -2.48
C SER A 272 21.20 5.89 -1.29
N ALA A 273 21.66 6.22 -0.09
CA ALA A 273 21.09 5.73 1.17
C ALA A 273 19.93 6.62 1.71
N ASP A 274 19.55 7.67 0.97
CA ASP A 274 18.48 8.58 1.35
C ASP A 274 17.12 7.83 1.34
N PRO A 275 16.34 7.84 2.45
CA PRO A 275 15.08 7.09 2.55
C PRO A 275 14.08 7.40 1.44
N LYS A 276 13.99 8.67 1.03
CA LYS A 276 13.12 9.08 -0.08
C LYS A 276 13.58 8.45 -1.39
N THR A 277 14.86 8.53 -1.70
CA THR A 277 15.44 7.96 -2.94
C THR A 277 15.32 6.43 -2.96
N ILE A 278 15.53 5.76 -1.82
CA ILE A 278 15.35 4.31 -1.70
C ILE A 278 13.90 3.89 -1.98
N LEU A 279 12.92 4.66 -1.50
CA LEU A 279 11.51 4.32 -1.65
C LEU A 279 10.92 4.73 -3.00
N MET A 280 11.37 5.84 -3.57
CA MET A 280 10.80 6.39 -4.82
C MET A 280 11.63 6.10 -6.07
N GLY A 281 12.86 5.63 -5.91
CA GLY A 281 13.83 5.58 -6.99
C GLY A 281 14.32 6.96 -7.41
N SER A 282 15.10 7.02 -8.49
CA SER A 282 15.44 8.28 -9.17
C SER A 282 14.24 8.76 -10.01
N SER A 283 14.16 10.07 -10.31
CA SER A 283 13.14 10.58 -11.23
C SER A 283 13.48 10.13 -12.65
N PRO A 284 12.55 9.50 -13.40
CA PRO A 284 12.78 9.13 -14.78
C PRO A 284 12.66 10.41 -15.60
N GLY A 285 13.78 10.87 -16.14
CA GLY A 285 13.84 12.02 -17.04
C GLY A 285 14.72 13.17 -16.53
N PRO A 286 15.19 14.04 -17.44
CA PRO A 286 16.00 15.18 -17.07
C PRO A 286 15.22 16.11 -16.14
N LYS A 287 15.88 16.74 -15.16
CA LYS A 287 15.29 17.84 -14.39
C LYS A 287 15.03 19.02 -15.33
N ILE A 288 13.88 19.04 -16.00
CA ILE A 288 13.51 20.12 -16.91
C ILE A 288 12.90 21.24 -16.07
N GLY A 289 13.68 22.27 -15.79
CA GLY A 289 13.15 23.51 -15.22
C GLY A 289 12.23 24.23 -16.22
N LEU A 290 11.27 25.00 -15.72
CA LEU A 290 10.31 25.77 -16.51
C LEU A 290 10.99 26.65 -17.58
N ARG A 291 12.12 27.28 -17.24
CA ARG A 291 12.95 28.04 -18.19
C ARG A 291 13.48 27.19 -19.36
N LYS A 292 13.82 25.92 -19.11
CA LYS A 292 14.33 25.00 -20.11
C LYS A 292 13.20 24.48 -21.01
N MET A 293 11.98 24.34 -20.46
CA MET A 293 10.78 24.07 -21.27
C MET A 293 10.44 25.25 -22.19
N VAL A 294 10.43 26.48 -21.66
CA VAL A 294 10.18 27.70 -22.44
C VAL A 294 11.22 27.84 -23.56
N LYS A 295 12.52 27.69 -23.23
CA LYS A 295 13.59 27.75 -24.22
C LYS A 295 13.48 26.67 -25.30
N ASN A 296 13.09 25.45 -24.94
CA ASN A 296 12.88 24.37 -25.92
C ASN A 296 11.63 24.60 -26.78
N TYR A 297 10.60 25.25 -26.24
CA TYR A 297 9.39 25.61 -26.97
C TYR A 297 9.64 26.76 -27.96
N GLU A 298 10.38 27.79 -27.52
CA GLU A 298 10.81 28.91 -28.37
C GLU A 298 11.74 28.44 -29.49
N ASN A 299 12.68 27.53 -29.20
CA ASN A 299 13.59 26.96 -30.21
C ASN A 299 12.91 25.97 -31.18
N LYS A 300 11.64 25.61 -30.96
CA LYS A 300 10.85 24.75 -31.86
C LYS A 300 9.85 25.54 -32.72
N LYS A 301 9.73 26.84 -32.51
CA LYS A 301 9.08 27.77 -33.45
C LYS A 301 10.10 28.23 -34.49
#